data_AF-A0A0D0KHX2-F1
#
_entry.id   AF-A0A0D0KHX2-F1
#
_cell.length_a   1.000
_cell.length_b   1.000
_cell.length_c   1.000
_cell.angle_alpha   90.00
_cell.angle_beta   90.00
_cell.angle_gamma   90.00
#
_symmetry.space_group_name_H-M   'P 1'
#
loop_
_entity.id
_entity.type
_entity.pdbx_description
1 polymer ?
#
loop_
_entity_poly.entity_id
_entity_poly.type
_entity_poly.pdbx_seq_one_letter_code
_entity_poly.pdbx_strand_id
1 'polypeptide(L)'
;MVYRRADGGAQDYGYSTCVIDADQQRLPSTNAALANKRIGLIGCGSVGSRIAAMLVRSGARKLELFDDDILSPGNLMRNELDWRGVGAHKAKAFQARLFEFAQTQGRLLARSSQPITALSFF
;
A
#
# COMPACT_ATOMS: atom_id res chain seq x y z
N MET A 1 17.28 -2.81 -27.00
CA MET A 1 17.24 -4.28 -27.19
C MET A 1 17.37 -4.50 -28.68
N VAL A 2 18.48 -5.08 -29.12
CA VAL A 2 18.79 -5.24 -30.55
C VAL A 2 18.20 -6.56 -31.03
N TYR A 3 17.33 -6.51 -32.03
CA TYR A 3 16.82 -7.72 -32.68
C TYR A 3 17.42 -7.84 -34.09
N ARG A 4 17.66 -9.08 -34.51
CA ARG A 4 18.10 -9.39 -35.86
C ARG A 4 16.86 -9.39 -36.78
N ARG A 5 16.84 -8.49 -37.75
CA ARG A 5 15.83 -8.46 -38.81
C ARG A 5 15.99 -9.70 -39.70
N ALA A 6 14.90 -10.08 -40.36
CA ALA A 6 14.85 -11.26 -41.24
C ALA A 6 15.79 -11.18 -42.46
N ASP A 7 16.24 -9.97 -42.81
CA ASP A 7 17.21 -9.69 -43.89
C ASP A 7 18.69 -9.78 -43.44
N GLY A 8 18.94 -10.17 -42.18
CA GLY A 8 20.28 -10.23 -41.59
C GLY A 8 20.78 -8.91 -41.01
N GLY A 9 20.04 -7.81 -41.16
CA GLY A 9 20.36 -6.52 -40.54
C GLY A 9 20.09 -6.51 -39.03
N ALA A 10 20.96 -5.89 -38.24
CA ALA A 10 20.66 -5.60 -36.84
C ALA A 10 19.85 -4.29 -36.77
N GLN A 11 18.68 -4.32 -36.13
CA GLN A 11 17.93 -3.11 -35.83
C GLN A 11 18.04 -2.78 -34.35
N ASP A 12 18.67 -1.65 -34.06
CA ASP A 12 18.62 -1.05 -32.74
C ASP A 12 17.43 -0.11 -32.67
N TYR A 13 16.39 -0.52 -31.95
CA TYR A 13 15.38 0.40 -31.46
C TYR A 13 15.98 1.06 -30.22
N GLY A 14 16.73 2.13 -30.43
CA GLY A 14 17.26 2.96 -29.37
C GLY A 14 16.10 3.45 -28.50
N TYR A 15 16.12 3.12 -27.21
CA TYR A 15 15.22 3.74 -26.25
C TYR A 15 15.93 4.97 -25.68
N SER A 16 15.25 6.10 -25.69
CA SER A 16 15.72 7.29 -24.99
C SER A 16 15.28 7.20 -23.53
N THR A 17 16.22 7.30 -22.60
CA THR A 17 15.87 7.46 -21.18
C THR A 17 15.32 8.86 -20.98
N CYS A 18 14.05 8.96 -20.58
CA CYS A 18 13.50 10.22 -20.09
C CYS A 18 13.80 10.33 -18.60
N VAL A 19 14.59 11.33 -18.22
CA VAL A 19 14.77 11.67 -16.80
C VAL A 19 13.45 12.28 -16.33
N ILE A 20 12.75 11.57 -15.45
CA ILE A 20 11.57 12.12 -14.79
C ILE A 20 12.11 13.02 -13.67
N ASP A 21 12.03 14.33 -13.86
CA ASP A 21 12.42 15.30 -12.83
C ASP A 21 11.72 14.97 -11.50
N ALA A 22 12.50 15.05 -10.42
CA ALA A 22 11.98 14.83 -9.09
C ALA A 22 11.03 15.97 -8.69
N ASP A 23 9.84 15.58 -8.23
CA ASP A 23 9.04 16.30 -7.25
C ASP A 23 8.27 17.56 -7.69
N GLN A 24 7.49 17.44 -8.76
CA GLN A 24 6.27 18.27 -8.83
C GLN A 24 5.23 17.76 -7.82
N GLN A 25 4.63 18.67 -7.07
CA GLN A 25 3.54 18.38 -6.14
C GLN A 25 2.38 17.68 -6.88
N ARG A 26 2.30 16.35 -6.78
CA ARG A 26 1.27 15.54 -7.47
C ARG A 26 -0.11 15.64 -6.84
N LEU A 27 -0.17 16.08 -5.57
CA LEU A 27 -1.41 16.18 -4.81
C LEU A 27 -1.97 17.60 -4.89
N PRO A 28 -3.28 17.78 -5.15
CA PRO A 28 -3.92 19.09 -5.09
C PRO A 28 -3.63 19.79 -3.75
N SER A 29 -3.38 21.10 -3.80
CA SER A 29 -3.12 21.90 -2.59
C SER A 29 -4.28 21.87 -1.59
N THR A 30 -5.51 21.65 -2.06
CA THR A 30 -6.69 21.43 -1.23
C THR A 30 -6.55 20.25 -0.26
N ASN A 31 -5.72 19.25 -0.58
CA ASN A 31 -5.47 18.09 0.27
C ASN A 31 -4.41 18.35 1.36
N ALA A 32 -3.71 19.49 1.36
CA ALA A 32 -2.60 19.76 2.28
C ALA A 32 -3.01 19.61 3.76
N ALA A 33 -4.27 19.90 4.09
CA ALA A 33 -4.79 19.76 5.45
C ALA A 33 -4.83 18.30 5.97
N LEU A 34 -4.91 17.29 5.09
CA LEU A 34 -5.00 15.87 5.47
C LEU A 34 -3.74 15.37 6.18
N ALA A 35 -2.57 15.92 5.86
CA ALA A 35 -1.31 15.52 6.48
C ALA A 35 -1.33 15.72 8.01
N ASN A 36 -2.08 16.72 8.49
CA ASN A 36 -2.16 17.08 9.90
C ASN A 36 -3.33 16.44 10.66
N LYS A 37 -4.34 15.94 9.94
CA LYS A 37 -5.53 15.31 10.52
C LYS A 37 -5.20 13.91 11.06
N ARG A 38 -5.72 13.58 12.24
CA ARG A 38 -5.70 12.23 12.81
C ARG A 38 -6.98 11.51 12.40
N ILE A 39 -6.84 10.31 11.83
CA ILE A 39 -7.97 9.53 11.31
C ILE A 39 -7.94 8.15 11.96
N GLY A 40 -9.01 7.80 12.67
CA GLY A 40 -9.24 6.43 13.14
C GLY A 40 -10.07 5.66 12.12
N LEU A 41 -9.63 4.46 11.73
CA LEU A 41 -10.35 3.57 10.84
C LEU A 41 -10.63 2.24 11.55
N ILE A 42 -11.90 1.92 11.73
CA ILE A 42 -12.38 0.68 12.32
C ILE A 42 -12.86 -0.23 11.19
N GLY A 43 -12.20 -1.38 11.05
CA GLY A 43 -12.35 -2.32 9.94
C GLY A 43 -11.32 -2.10 8.83
N CYS A 44 -10.44 -3.08 8.63
CA CYS A 44 -9.46 -3.20 7.54
C CYS A 44 -9.84 -4.33 6.56
N GLY A 45 -11.12 -4.67 6.49
CA GLY A 45 -11.71 -5.52 5.44
C GLY A 45 -11.79 -4.82 4.08
N SER A 46 -12.58 -5.37 3.16
CA SER A 46 -12.65 -4.92 1.75
C SER A 46 -12.77 -3.40 1.56
N VAL A 47 -13.76 -2.79 2.19
CA VAL A 47 -14.05 -1.35 2.05
C VAL A 47 -13.00 -0.51 2.79
N GLY A 48 -12.72 -0.88 4.04
CA GLY A 48 -11.78 -0.15 4.89
C GLY A 48 -10.38 -0.12 4.31
N SER A 49 -9.90 -1.23 3.75
CA SER A 49 -8.58 -1.29 3.12
C SER A 49 -8.48 -0.35 1.91
N ARG A 50 -9.53 -0.26 1.10
CA ARG A 50 -9.57 0.67 -0.04
C ARG A 50 -9.54 2.13 0.42
N ILE A 51 -10.37 2.46 1.42
CA ILE A 51 -10.48 3.82 1.97
C ILE A 51 -9.14 4.27 2.55
N ALA A 52 -8.48 3.44 3.37
CA ALA A 52 -7.21 3.85 3.97
C ALA A 52 -6.10 4.00 2.92
N ALA A 53 -6.06 3.12 1.92
CA ALA A 53 -5.12 3.26 0.80
C ALA A 53 -5.34 4.58 0.07
N MET A 54 -6.59 4.95 -0.22
CA MET A 54 -6.93 6.22 -0.85
C MET A 54 -6.58 7.42 0.05
N LEU A 55 -6.85 7.36 1.35
CA LEU A 55 -6.50 8.44 2.29
C LEU A 55 -4.99 8.68 2.32
N VAL A 56 -4.19 7.62 2.43
CA VAL A 56 -2.73 7.71 2.43
C VAL A 56 -2.21 8.28 1.12
N ARG A 57 -2.72 7.79 -0.02
CA ARG A 57 -2.38 8.33 -1.34
C ARG A 57 -2.78 9.81 -1.47
N SER A 58 -3.92 10.22 -0.92
CA SER A 58 -4.42 11.59 -0.94
C SER A 58 -3.67 12.56 -0.03
N GLY A 59 -2.71 12.10 0.79
CA GLY A 59 -1.90 12.97 1.65
C GLY A 59 -2.13 12.78 3.15
N ALA A 60 -3.00 11.87 3.58
CA ALA A 60 -3.14 11.55 5.00
C ALA A 60 -1.87 10.86 5.53
N ARG A 61 -1.43 11.24 6.73
CA ARG A 61 -0.19 10.72 7.34
C ARG A 61 -0.36 10.17 8.75
N LYS A 62 -1.51 10.42 9.39
CA LYS A 62 -1.77 10.02 10.79
C LYS A 62 -3.01 9.13 10.85
N LEU A 63 -2.85 7.83 10.59
CA LEU A 63 -3.95 6.86 10.63
C LEU A 63 -3.79 5.91 11.81
N GLU A 64 -4.88 5.61 12.48
CA GLU A 64 -4.98 4.58 13.51
C GLU A 64 -5.97 3.50 13.03
N LEU A 65 -5.47 2.30 12.78
CA LEU A 65 -6.20 1.18 12.21
C LEU A 65 -6.61 0.20 13.29
N PHE A 66 -7.87 -0.22 13.26
CA PHE A 66 -8.45 -1.18 14.19
C PHE A 66 -9.12 -2.28 13.39
N ASP A 67 -8.64 -3.51 13.54
CA ASP A 67 -9.27 -4.71 12.97
C ASP A 67 -8.75 -5.91 13.75
N ASP A 68 -9.65 -6.75 14.24
CA ASP A 68 -9.31 -7.94 15.03
C ASP A 68 -9.36 -9.23 14.22
N ASP A 69 -9.70 -9.15 12.94
CA ASP A 69 -9.80 -10.30 12.07
C ASP A 69 -8.43 -10.67 11.47
N ILE A 70 -8.29 -11.95 11.13
CA ILE A 70 -7.13 -12.52 10.47
C ILE A 70 -7.41 -12.59 8.97
N LEU A 71 -6.42 -12.26 8.14
CA LEU A 71 -6.60 -12.37 6.69
C LEU A 71 -6.69 -13.84 6.27
N SER A 72 -7.84 -14.25 5.76
CA SER A 72 -8.04 -15.56 5.13
C SER A 72 -7.83 -15.49 3.61
N PRO A 73 -7.50 -16.61 2.94
CA PRO A 73 -7.39 -16.65 1.47
C PRO A 73 -8.66 -16.15 0.77
N GLY A 74 -9.84 -16.46 1.32
CA GLY A 74 -11.13 -16.01 0.79
C GLY A 74 -11.36 -14.51 0.85
N ASN A 75 -10.50 -13.74 1.53
CA ASN A 75 -10.57 -12.27 1.56
C ASN A 75 -9.72 -11.61 0.47
N LEU A 76 -8.75 -12.30 -0.14
CA LEU A 76 -7.76 -11.73 -1.05
C LEU A 76 -8.37 -11.04 -2.27
N MET A 77 -9.46 -11.58 -2.82
CA MET A 77 -10.11 -11.02 -4.01
C MET A 77 -10.71 -9.62 -3.81
N ARG A 78 -10.90 -9.21 -2.54
CA ARG A 78 -11.59 -7.97 -2.19
C ARG A 78 -10.82 -7.10 -1.21
N ASN A 79 -9.66 -7.53 -0.73
CA ASN A 79 -8.84 -6.76 0.21
C ASN A 79 -7.63 -6.16 -0.52
N GLU A 80 -7.12 -5.04 -0.02
CA GLU A 80 -5.90 -4.41 -0.56
C GLU A 80 -4.61 -5.18 -0.18
N LEU A 81 -4.71 -6.08 0.80
CA LEU A 81 -3.66 -7.04 1.16
C LEU A 81 -3.53 -8.15 0.13
N ASP A 82 -2.29 -8.58 -0.11
CA ASP A 82 -1.97 -9.72 -0.97
C ASP A 82 -1.68 -10.98 -0.15
N TRP A 83 -1.33 -12.06 -0.86
CA TRP A 83 -1.07 -13.38 -0.29
C TRP A 83 -0.02 -13.38 0.83
N ARG A 84 0.90 -12.41 0.86
CA ARG A 84 1.94 -12.27 1.90
C ARG A 84 1.34 -11.96 3.27
N GLY A 85 0.11 -11.45 3.31
CA GLY A 85 -0.59 -11.12 4.55
C GLY A 85 -1.48 -12.24 5.10
N VAL A 86 -1.63 -13.38 4.41
CA VAL A 86 -2.52 -14.46 4.85
C VAL A 86 -2.06 -15.01 6.20
N GLY A 87 -2.99 -15.21 7.13
CA GLY A 87 -2.70 -15.65 8.50
C GLY A 87 -2.27 -14.53 9.45
N ALA A 88 -2.06 -13.30 8.96
CA ALA A 88 -1.75 -12.15 9.80
C ALA A 88 -3.01 -11.37 10.20
N HIS A 89 -2.94 -10.66 11.34
CA HIS A 89 -3.96 -9.68 11.72
C HIS A 89 -4.05 -8.58 10.67
N LYS A 90 -5.28 -8.33 10.18
CA LYS A 90 -5.52 -7.40 9.07
C LYS A 90 -4.99 -6.00 9.36
N ALA A 91 -5.23 -5.46 10.55
CA ALA A 91 -4.78 -4.12 10.90
C ALA A 91 -3.25 -3.96 10.79
N LYS A 92 -2.49 -4.95 11.29
CA LYS A 92 -1.01 -4.92 11.28
C LYS A 92 -0.45 -5.17 9.89
N ALA A 93 -0.93 -6.19 9.19
CA ALA A 93 -0.52 -6.45 7.81
C ALA A 93 -0.80 -5.24 6.91
N PHE A 94 -1.94 -4.58 7.14
CA PHE A 94 -2.33 -3.46 6.33
C PHE A 94 -1.56 -2.18 6.65
N GLN A 95 -1.19 -1.95 7.91
CA GLN A 95 -0.22 -0.92 8.27
C GLN A 95 1.10 -1.08 7.50
N ALA A 96 1.65 -2.30 7.43
CA ALA A 96 2.86 -2.59 6.67
C ALA A 96 2.69 -2.27 5.18
N ARG A 97 1.55 -2.68 4.59
CA ARG A 97 1.22 -2.37 3.19
C ARG A 97 1.10 -0.87 2.92
N LEU A 98 0.52 -0.09 3.84
CA LEU A 98 0.38 1.36 3.68
C LEU A 98 1.73 2.10 3.68
N PHE A 99 2.75 1.57 4.37
CA PHE A 99 4.11 2.13 4.29
C PHE A 99 4.71 2.02 2.88
N GLU A 100 4.30 1.05 2.07
CA GLU A 100 4.73 0.96 0.67
C GLU A 100 4.11 2.07 -0.20
N PHE A 101 2.98 2.66 0.22
CA PHE A 101 2.30 3.72 -0.54
C PHE A 101 2.84 5.12 -0.24
N ALA A 102 3.22 5.37 1.00
CA ALA A 102 3.78 6.65 1.42
C ALA A 102 5.30 6.52 1.51
N GLN A 103 6.02 7.00 0.50
CA GLN A 103 7.49 7.13 0.52
C GLN A 103 8.02 8.10 1.60
N THR A 104 7.17 8.59 2.52
CA THR A 104 7.54 9.56 3.56
C THR A 104 6.89 9.20 4.88
N GLN A 105 7.67 9.31 5.97
CA GLN A 105 7.34 8.92 7.33
C GLN A 105 6.05 9.59 7.86
N GLY A 106 4.96 8.83 7.91
CA GLY A 106 3.73 9.16 8.63
C GLY A 106 3.57 8.31 9.89
N ARG A 107 2.79 8.79 10.85
CA ARG A 107 2.43 8.01 12.05
C ARG A 107 1.24 7.11 11.74
N LEU A 108 1.52 5.90 11.26
CA LEU A 108 0.52 4.84 11.14
C LEU A 108 0.59 3.98 12.40
N LEU A 109 -0.55 3.74 13.06
CA LEU A 109 -0.66 2.82 14.20
C LEU A 109 -1.70 1.76 13.86
N ALA A 110 -1.42 0.50 14.18
CA ALA A 110 -2.39 -0.59 14.09
C ALA A 110 -2.58 -1.25 15.45
N ARG A 111 -3.83 -1.54 15.79
CA ARG A 111 -4.21 -2.23 17.03
C ARG A 111 -5.12 -3.42 16.71
N SER A 112 -4.79 -4.57 17.30
CA SER A 112 -5.66 -5.75 17.42
C SER A 112 -6.08 -5.89 18.88
N SER A 113 -7.25 -6.49 19.14
CA SER A 113 -7.75 -6.69 20.50
C SER A 113 -7.01 -7.85 21.19
N GLN A 114 -6.49 -8.81 20.41
CA GLN A 114 -5.68 -9.92 20.90
C GLN A 114 -4.20 -9.50 21.05
N PRO A 115 -3.54 -9.78 22.20
CA PRO A 115 -2.09 -9.71 22.31
C PRO A 115 -1.45 -10.74 21.36
N ILE A 116 -0.22 -10.50 20.92
CA ILE A 116 0.54 -11.47 20.11
C ILE A 116 0.82 -12.69 21.00
N THR A 117 -0.04 -13.69 20.98
CA THR A 117 0.34 -15.02 21.41
C THR A 117 1.08 -15.64 20.24
N ALA A 118 2.40 -15.66 20.33
CA ALA A 118 3.22 -16.47 19.44
C ALA A 118 2.82 -17.95 19.59
N LEU A 119 2.79 -18.64 18.46
CA LEU A 119 2.87 -20.10 18.34
C LEU A 119 1.65 -20.93 18.78
N SER A 120 0.91 -21.43 17.80
CA SER A 120 0.45 -22.82 17.82
C SER A 120 0.46 -23.35 16.40
N PHE A 121 1.50 -24.12 16.09
CA PHE A 121 1.48 -25.09 15.01
C PHE A 121 0.43 -26.15 15.36
N PHE A 122 -0.51 -26.38 14.45
CA PHE A 122 -1.10 -27.69 14.19
C PHE A 122 -1.24 -27.83 12.67
#